data_AF-A0ABD3JEH6-F1
#
_entry.id   AF-A0ABD3JEH6-F1
#
_cell.length_a   1.000
_cell.length_b   1.000
_cell.length_c   1.000
_cell.angle_alpha   90.00
_cell.angle_beta   90.00
_cell.angle_gamma   90.00
#
_symmetry.space_group_name_H-M   'P 1'
#
loop_
_entity.id
_entity.type
_entity.pdbx_description
1 polymer ?
#
loop_
_entity_poly.entity_id
_entity_poly.type
_entity_poly.pdbx_seq_one_letter_code
_entity_poly.pdbx_strand_id
1 'polypeptide(L)'
;MLWFVWKARNNSIFKAKQPDPNTIVDLAQAHLQNFNRWQNKKEVGKPPNPNSPRRWIPPERGLLKLNVDGSWVHGEQVGSIARILRDHAGQLIDGFAQQVRASSPLQIETLAILEGLKFLQFREQLHVGEMEVDKVHQGQLVCETGSLSAEQNITGRAEPSWTVKPIVEQCRNLLSNSESMTLTYCLREANNAADLIAKMHQTSSLPQRWKSSPPPVLSEILCVESYLSTSCNFRT
;
A
#
# COMPACT_ATOMS: atom_id res chain seq x y z
N MET A 1 15.66 14.45 10.66
CA MET A 1 16.77 14.27 11.63
C MET A 1 16.29 14.39 13.08
N LEU A 2 15.91 15.56 13.58
CA LEU A 2 15.56 15.76 15.00
C LEU A 2 14.39 14.88 15.49
N TRP A 3 13.40 14.65 14.64
CA TRP A 3 12.28 13.76 14.97
C TRP A 3 12.69 12.30 15.17
N PHE A 4 13.63 11.77 14.36
CA PHE A 4 14.12 10.39 14.50
C PHE A 4 14.90 10.19 15.80
N VAL A 5 15.69 11.19 16.18
CA VAL A 5 16.42 11.21 17.46
C VAL A 5 15.43 11.25 18.63
N TRP A 6 14.41 12.11 18.56
CA TRP A 6 13.37 12.19 19.59
C TRP A 6 12.59 10.88 19.72
N LYS A 7 12.22 10.26 18.59
CA LYS A 7 11.47 8.99 18.56
C LYS A 7 12.31 7.82 19.09
N ALA A 8 13.59 7.76 18.74
CA ALA A 8 14.53 6.77 19.26
C ALA A 8 14.72 6.90 20.78
N ARG A 9 14.89 8.13 21.27
CA ARG A 9 14.95 8.42 22.71
C ARG A 9 13.67 8.01 23.43
N ASN A 10 12.50 8.29 22.87
CA ASN A 10 11.23 7.89 23.48
C ASN A 10 11.03 6.38 23.48
N ASN A 11 11.39 5.67 22.41
CA ASN A 11 11.33 4.21 22.41
C ASN A 11 12.31 3.59 23.42
N SER A 12 13.45 4.23 23.68
CA SER A 12 14.38 3.83 24.73
C SER A 12 13.78 4.00 26.13
N ILE A 13 13.17 5.16 26.39
CA ILE A 13 12.59 5.49 27.70
C ILE A 13 11.31 4.67 27.97
N PHE A 14 10.41 4.56 27.00
CA PHE A 14 9.06 4.01 27.22
C PHE A 14 8.88 2.57 26.74
N LYS A 15 9.80 2.03 25.95
CA LYS A 15 9.71 0.66 25.39
C LYS A 15 10.96 -0.17 25.62
N ALA A 16 11.89 0.31 26.44
CA ALA A 16 13.19 -0.32 26.74
C ALA A 16 13.98 -0.78 25.49
N LYS A 17 13.74 -0.15 24.33
CA LYS A 17 14.47 -0.46 23.10
C LYS A 17 15.74 0.37 23.04
N GLN A 18 16.89 -0.29 23.05
CA GLN A 18 18.17 0.41 22.88
C GLN A 18 18.22 1.08 21.48
N PRO A 19 18.49 2.40 21.42
CA PRO A 19 18.60 3.10 20.16
C PRO A 19 19.92 2.74 19.47
N ASP A 20 19.86 2.30 18.22
CA ASP A 20 21.04 2.14 17.37
C ASP A 20 21.28 3.41 16.54
N PRO A 21 22.36 4.17 16.79
CA PRO A 21 22.67 5.40 16.08
C PRO A 21 22.80 5.23 14.57
N ASN A 22 23.37 4.11 14.10
CA ASN A 22 23.55 3.87 12.66
C ASN A 22 22.19 3.68 11.99
N THR A 23 21.34 2.82 12.57
CA THR A 23 19.95 2.68 12.13
C THR A 23 19.20 4.01 12.12
N ILE A 24 19.37 4.88 13.13
CA ILE A 24 18.71 6.19 13.17
C ILE A 24 19.17 7.12 12.04
N VAL A 25 20.47 7.12 11.73
CA VAL A 25 21.04 7.90 10.62
C VAL A 25 20.57 7.36 9.27
N ASP A 26 20.60 6.04 9.07
CA ASP A 26 20.14 5.40 7.85
C ASP A 26 18.66 5.70 7.59
N LEU A 27 17.83 5.67 8.63
CA LEU A 27 16.41 6.02 8.55
C LEU A 27 16.18 7.49 8.21
N ALA A 28 16.94 8.39 8.85
CA ALA A 28 16.85 9.81 8.56
C ALA A 28 17.32 10.14 7.13
N GLN A 29 18.36 9.45 6.64
CA GLN A 29 18.83 9.56 5.27
C GLN A 29 17.85 8.98 4.26
N ALA A 30 17.29 7.79 4.51
CA ALA A 30 16.24 7.19 3.69
C ALA A 30 15.01 8.11 3.61
N HIS A 31 14.62 8.72 4.73
CA HIS A 31 13.54 9.71 4.76
C HIS A 31 13.89 10.96 3.94
N LEU A 32 15.11 11.50 4.06
CA LEU A 32 15.54 12.66 3.27
C LEU A 32 15.58 12.33 1.77
N GLN A 33 16.06 11.15 1.40
CA GLN A 33 16.10 10.69 0.02
C GLN A 33 14.69 10.50 -0.54
N ASN A 34 13.78 9.90 0.24
CA ASN A 34 12.38 9.76 -0.16
C ASN A 34 11.70 11.13 -0.33
N PHE A 35 11.93 12.07 0.60
CA PHE A 35 11.40 13.44 0.52
C PHE A 35 11.97 14.22 -0.67
N ASN A 36 13.27 14.14 -0.93
CA ASN A 36 13.90 14.81 -2.07
C ASN A 36 13.48 14.19 -3.40
N ARG A 37 13.29 12.87 -3.44
CA ARG A 37 12.74 12.16 -4.61
C ARG A 37 11.26 12.50 -4.82
N TRP A 38 10.54 12.84 -3.75
CA TRP A 38 9.15 13.30 -3.77
C TRP A 38 9.02 14.73 -4.34
N GLN A 39 9.90 15.66 -3.93
CA GLN A 39 9.88 17.03 -4.47
C GLN A 39 10.29 17.14 -5.94
N ASN A 40 11.13 16.21 -6.43
CA ASN A 40 11.72 16.31 -7.77
C ASN A 40 10.98 15.54 -8.87
N LYS A 41 9.86 14.88 -8.59
CA LYS A 41 9.05 14.24 -9.65
C LYS A 41 8.08 15.25 -10.26
N LYS A 42 8.30 15.59 -11.54
CA LYS A 42 7.26 16.22 -12.38
C LYS A 42 6.00 15.34 -12.35
N GLU A 43 4.86 15.95 -12.08
CA GLU A 43 3.55 15.30 -12.13
C GLU A 43 3.35 14.67 -13.53
N VAL A 44 3.40 13.34 -13.61
CA VAL A 44 2.95 12.64 -14.82
C VAL A 44 1.46 12.38 -14.63
N GLY A 45 0.65 13.32 -15.14
CA GLY A 45 -0.80 13.30 -15.11
C GLY A 45 -1.38 14.14 -13.96
N LYS A 46 -2.21 15.14 -14.31
CA LYS A 46 -3.05 15.82 -13.32
C LYS A 46 -3.93 14.76 -12.64
N PRO A 47 -4.15 14.85 -11.31
CA PRO A 47 -5.11 13.97 -10.67
C PRO A 47 -6.49 14.16 -11.32
N PRO A 48 -7.27 13.08 -11.51
CA PRO A 48 -8.61 13.18 -12.10
C PRO A 48 -9.51 14.18 -11.36
N ASN A 49 -9.26 14.37 -10.07
CA ASN A 49 -9.88 15.36 -9.22
C ASN A 49 -8.80 16.11 -8.42
N PRO A 50 -8.71 17.46 -8.52
CA PRO A 50 -7.77 18.25 -7.73
C PRO A 50 -8.01 18.17 -6.22
N ASN A 51 -9.20 17.73 -5.79
CA ASN A 51 -9.55 17.52 -4.38
C ASN A 51 -9.28 16.08 -3.88
N SER A 52 -8.71 15.20 -4.71
CA SER A 52 -8.34 13.87 -4.24
C SER A 52 -7.37 13.96 -3.06
N PRO A 53 -7.58 13.17 -2.00
CA PRO A 53 -6.73 13.25 -0.81
C PRO A 53 -5.30 12.83 -1.13
N ARG A 54 -4.34 13.68 -0.76
CA ARG A 54 -2.90 13.42 -0.88
C ARG A 54 -2.35 12.49 0.21
N ARG A 55 -3.21 12.00 1.10
CA ARG A 55 -2.83 11.04 2.14
C ARG A 55 -3.84 9.93 2.17
N TRP A 56 -3.43 8.78 2.65
CA TRP A 56 -4.33 7.68 2.82
C TRP A 56 -5.42 8.03 3.84
N ILE A 57 -6.67 7.71 3.50
CA ILE A 57 -7.81 7.86 4.39
C ILE A 57 -8.26 6.45 4.81
N PRO A 58 -8.30 6.15 6.12
CA PRO A 58 -8.81 4.86 6.57
C PRO A 58 -10.25 4.63 6.13
N PRO A 59 -10.65 3.37 5.92
CA PRO A 59 -12.02 3.05 5.59
C PRO A 59 -12.92 3.20 6.84
N GLU A 60 -14.24 3.10 6.64
CA GLU A 60 -15.20 3.12 7.75
C GLU A 60 -15.04 1.90 8.68
N ARG A 61 -15.60 1.97 9.88
CA ARG A 61 -15.56 0.87 10.86
C ARG A 61 -16.14 -0.41 10.25
N GLY A 62 -15.41 -1.50 10.44
CA GLY A 62 -15.77 -2.82 9.91
C GLY A 62 -15.40 -3.06 8.44
N LEU A 63 -14.76 -2.09 7.79
CA LEU A 63 -14.24 -2.24 6.43
C LEU A 63 -12.72 -2.45 6.45
N LEU A 64 -12.22 -3.04 5.38
CA LEU A 64 -10.79 -3.20 5.12
C LEU A 64 -10.40 -2.57 3.80
N LYS A 65 -9.20 -2.00 3.77
CA LYS A 65 -8.66 -1.34 2.60
C LYS A 65 -7.25 -1.85 2.32
N LEU A 66 -7.04 -2.28 1.08
CA LEU A 66 -5.81 -2.86 0.59
C LEU A 66 -5.14 -1.89 -0.38
N ASN A 67 -3.94 -1.43 -0.05
CA ASN A 67 -3.10 -0.69 -0.98
C ASN A 67 -2.19 -1.65 -1.72
N VAL A 68 -2.09 -1.51 -3.04
CA VAL A 68 -1.23 -2.34 -3.90
C VAL A 68 -0.32 -1.46 -4.75
N ASP A 69 0.91 -1.89 -4.98
CA ASP A 69 1.87 -1.15 -5.82
C ASP A 69 2.93 -2.08 -6.43
N GLY A 70 3.44 -1.68 -7.60
CA GLY A 70 4.50 -2.38 -8.32
C GLY A 70 5.75 -1.52 -8.52
N SER A 71 6.92 -2.04 -8.10
CA SER A 71 8.22 -1.44 -8.37
C SER A 71 8.94 -2.20 -9.48
N TRP A 72 9.27 -1.51 -10.57
CA TRP A 72 10.01 -2.06 -11.71
C TRP A 72 11.08 -1.07 -12.18
N VAL A 73 12.23 -1.61 -12.62
CA VAL A 73 13.38 -0.85 -13.09
C VAL A 73 13.54 -1.07 -14.59
N HIS A 74 13.79 0.00 -15.34
CA HIS A 74 13.94 -0.09 -16.79
C HIS A 74 15.08 -1.01 -17.19
N GLY A 75 14.81 -1.93 -18.12
CA GLY A 75 15.77 -2.94 -18.58
C GLY A 75 15.71 -4.26 -17.80
N GLU A 76 15.08 -4.28 -16.63
CA GLU A 76 14.92 -5.50 -15.83
C GLU A 76 13.73 -6.35 -16.33
N GLN A 77 13.84 -7.67 -16.21
CA GLN A 77 12.74 -8.61 -16.47
C GLN A 77 11.99 -9.01 -15.19
N VAL A 78 12.46 -8.54 -14.04
CA VAL A 78 11.91 -8.83 -12.72
C VAL A 78 11.61 -7.52 -12.01
N GLY A 79 10.38 -7.39 -11.51
CA GLY A 79 9.96 -6.34 -10.61
C GLY A 79 9.51 -6.92 -9.28
N SER A 80 9.09 -6.05 -8.37
CA SER A 80 8.51 -6.43 -7.08
C SER A 80 7.14 -5.84 -6.95
N ILE A 81 6.19 -6.65 -6.50
CA ILE A 81 4.86 -6.20 -6.11
C ILE A 81 4.78 -6.16 -4.60
N ALA A 82 3.93 -5.29 -4.07
CA ALA A 82 3.59 -5.27 -2.66
C ALA A 82 2.12 -4.95 -2.44
N ARG A 83 1.61 -5.41 -1.30
CA ARG A 83 0.32 -5.01 -0.79
C ARG A 83 0.33 -4.79 0.72
N ILE A 84 -0.50 -3.86 1.17
CA ILE A 84 -0.65 -3.45 2.57
C ILE A 84 -2.15 -3.40 2.90
N LEU A 85 -2.59 -4.31 3.77
CA LEU A 85 -3.98 -4.39 4.24
C LEU A 85 -4.10 -3.63 5.56
N ARG A 86 -5.07 -2.73 5.64
CA ARG A 86 -5.30 -1.90 6.83
C ARG A 86 -6.77 -1.84 7.21
N ASP A 87 -7.01 -1.65 8.51
CA ASP A 87 -8.34 -1.44 9.10
C ASP A 87 -8.72 0.05 9.18
N HIS A 88 -9.91 0.31 9.71
CA HIS A 88 -10.46 1.64 9.97
C HIS A 88 -9.65 2.49 10.97
N ALA A 89 -8.83 1.87 11.83
CA ALA A 89 -7.92 2.57 12.73
C ALA A 89 -6.57 2.89 12.05
N GLY A 90 -6.39 2.48 10.79
CA GLY A 90 -5.15 2.59 10.04
C GLY A 90 -4.07 1.61 10.50
N GLN A 91 -4.44 0.60 11.29
CA GLN A 91 -3.53 -0.45 11.74
C GLN A 91 -3.23 -1.41 10.58
N LEU A 92 -1.98 -1.87 10.53
CA LEU A 92 -1.55 -2.90 9.60
C LEU A 92 -2.16 -4.26 10.02
N ILE A 93 -3.02 -4.81 9.17
CA ILE A 93 -3.64 -6.12 9.37
C ILE A 93 -2.83 -7.23 8.70
N ASP A 94 -2.39 -6.99 7.46
CA ASP A 94 -1.50 -7.91 6.74
C ASP A 94 -0.64 -7.13 5.74
N GLY A 95 0.43 -7.77 5.29
CA GLY A 95 1.30 -7.23 4.26
C GLY A 95 1.94 -8.34 3.44
N PHE A 96 2.33 -7.99 2.22
CA PHE A 96 2.97 -8.93 1.31
C PHE A 96 3.92 -8.19 0.36
N ALA A 97 5.00 -8.85 -0.02
CA ALA A 97 5.92 -8.38 -1.03
C ALA A 97 6.53 -9.60 -1.73
N GLN A 98 6.66 -9.54 -3.05
CA GLN A 98 7.21 -10.65 -3.84
C GLN A 98 7.83 -10.14 -5.13
N GLN A 99 8.90 -10.81 -5.58
CA GLN A 99 9.43 -10.64 -6.93
C GLN A 99 8.55 -11.36 -7.95
N VAL A 100 8.26 -10.69 -9.06
CA VAL A 100 7.50 -11.26 -10.18
C VAL A 100 8.14 -10.85 -11.50
N ARG A 101 7.93 -11.65 -12.54
CA ARG A 101 8.36 -11.26 -13.88
C ARG A 101 7.45 -10.17 -14.42
N ALA A 102 8.05 -9.09 -14.89
CA ALA A 102 7.36 -8.01 -15.56
C ALA A 102 8.33 -7.31 -16.52
N SER A 103 7.81 -6.84 -17.65
CA SER A 103 8.58 -6.17 -18.70
C SER A 103 8.19 -4.70 -18.87
N SER A 104 7.27 -4.18 -18.06
CA SER A 104 6.88 -2.78 -18.09
C SER A 104 6.32 -2.29 -16.76
N PRO A 105 6.33 -0.96 -16.52
CA PRO A 105 5.67 -0.36 -15.35
C PRO A 105 4.18 -0.69 -15.29
N LEU A 106 3.47 -0.63 -16.42
CA LEU A 106 2.04 -0.93 -16.43
C LEU A 106 1.76 -2.40 -16.06
N GLN A 107 2.61 -3.32 -16.53
CA GLN A 107 2.44 -4.74 -16.21
C GLN A 107 2.69 -5.03 -14.73
N ILE A 108 3.73 -4.45 -14.10
CA ILE A 108 4.00 -4.69 -12.68
C ILE A 108 2.86 -4.15 -11.79
N GLU A 109 2.31 -2.97 -12.13
CA GLU A 109 1.19 -2.37 -11.41
C GLU A 109 -0.08 -3.23 -11.56
N THR A 110 -0.34 -3.73 -12.77
CA THR A 110 -1.50 -4.61 -13.03
C THR A 110 -1.35 -5.96 -12.31
N LEU A 111 -0.13 -6.51 -12.22
CA LEU A 111 0.15 -7.72 -11.44
C LEU A 111 -0.03 -7.51 -9.94
N ALA A 112 0.36 -6.35 -9.40
CA ALA A 112 0.12 -6.00 -8.01
C ALA A 112 -1.39 -5.97 -7.70
N ILE A 113 -2.19 -5.40 -8.59
CA ILE A 113 -3.66 -5.41 -8.46
C ILE A 113 -4.20 -6.84 -8.52
N LEU A 114 -3.75 -7.66 -9.49
CA LEU A 114 -4.20 -9.04 -9.61
C LEU A 114 -3.93 -9.86 -8.34
N GLU A 115 -2.73 -9.73 -7.76
CA GLU A 115 -2.39 -10.42 -6.51
C GLU A 115 -3.26 -9.92 -5.36
N GLY A 116 -3.46 -8.60 -5.26
CA GLY A 116 -4.33 -8.02 -4.24
C GLY A 116 -5.77 -8.51 -4.31
N LEU A 117 -6.35 -8.57 -5.52
CA LEU A 117 -7.71 -9.09 -5.72
C LEU A 117 -7.82 -10.58 -5.38
N LYS A 118 -6.82 -11.40 -5.74
CA LYS A 118 -6.79 -12.82 -5.34
C LYS A 118 -6.73 -12.98 -3.82
N PHE A 119 -5.93 -12.15 -3.15
CA PHE A 119 -5.86 -12.15 -1.69
C PHE A 119 -7.19 -11.74 -1.04
N LEU A 120 -7.86 -10.71 -1.55
CA LEU A 120 -9.16 -10.29 -1.05
C LEU A 120 -10.25 -11.36 -1.26
N GLN A 121 -10.27 -12.01 -2.42
CA GLN A 121 -11.17 -13.13 -2.68
C GLN A 121 -10.92 -14.29 -1.69
N PHE A 122 -9.66 -14.65 -1.46
CA PHE A 122 -9.33 -15.69 -0.47
C PHE A 122 -9.80 -15.30 0.93
N ARG A 123 -9.63 -14.03 1.32
CA ARG A 123 -10.14 -13.50 2.59
C ARG A 123 -11.66 -13.56 2.68
N GLU A 124 -12.37 -13.20 1.62
CA GLU A 124 -13.84 -13.29 1.56
C GLU A 124 -14.32 -14.74 1.80
N GLN A 125 -13.67 -15.72 1.17
CA GLN A 125 -14.00 -17.15 1.33
C GLN A 125 -13.75 -17.69 2.73
N LEU A 126 -12.68 -17.25 3.42
CA LEU A 126 -12.40 -17.66 4.79
C LEU A 126 -13.49 -17.25 5.79
N HIS A 127 -14.24 -16.18 5.53
CA HIS A 127 -15.32 -15.75 6.41
C HIS A 127 -16.59 -16.61 6.28
N VAL A 128 -16.70 -17.43 5.23
CA VAL A 128 -17.88 -18.28 4.97
C VAL A 128 -17.80 -19.63 5.70
N GLY A 129 -16.62 -20.07 6.14
CA GLY A 129 -16.39 -21.46 6.57
C GLY A 129 -15.75 -21.65 7.95
N GLU A 130 -16.37 -21.20 9.03
CA GLU A 130 -16.01 -21.48 10.44
C GLU A 130 -14.97 -20.53 11.10
N MET A 131 -15.47 -19.60 11.93
CA MET A 131 -14.98 -19.22 13.28
C MET A 131 -15.51 -17.82 13.64
N GLU A 132 -16.37 -17.74 14.66
CA GLU A 132 -16.96 -16.52 15.22
C GLU A 132 -15.96 -15.61 15.97
N VAL A 133 -14.71 -15.46 15.52
CA VAL A 133 -13.72 -14.68 16.30
C VAL A 133 -13.66 -13.22 15.90
N ASP A 134 -14.15 -12.80 14.73
CA ASP A 134 -14.33 -11.37 14.41
C ASP A 134 -15.39 -11.15 13.33
N LYS A 135 -16.68 -11.13 13.72
CA LYS A 135 -17.81 -10.72 12.84
C LYS A 135 -17.73 -9.26 12.37
N VAL A 136 -16.65 -8.54 12.67
CA VAL A 136 -16.48 -7.10 12.43
C VAL A 136 -16.16 -6.76 10.97
N HIS A 137 -15.71 -7.72 10.15
CA HIS A 137 -15.18 -7.42 8.80
C HIS A 137 -16.06 -7.91 7.63
N GLN A 138 -17.37 -8.06 7.82
CA GLN A 138 -18.34 -8.39 6.73
C GLN A 138 -18.61 -7.20 5.77
N GLY A 139 -17.65 -6.29 5.66
CA GLY A 139 -17.78 -5.04 4.94
C GLY A 139 -17.16 -5.08 3.54
N GLN A 140 -17.42 -4.02 2.78
CA GLN A 140 -16.75 -3.73 1.52
C GLN A 140 -15.22 -3.85 1.63
N LEU A 141 -14.62 -4.57 0.70
CA LEU A 141 -13.17 -4.72 0.52
C LEU A 141 -12.71 -3.77 -0.58
N VAL A 142 -11.94 -2.75 -0.20
CA VAL A 142 -11.48 -1.73 -1.15
C VAL A 142 -10.02 -1.98 -1.53
N CYS A 143 -9.76 -2.24 -2.80
CA CYS A 143 -8.41 -2.28 -3.36
C CYS A 143 -8.06 -0.91 -3.96
N GLU A 144 -6.98 -0.30 -3.47
CA GLU A 144 -6.48 1.00 -3.91
C GLU A 144 -5.15 0.84 -4.65
N THR A 145 -5.03 1.46 -5.82
CA THR A 145 -3.80 1.50 -6.61
C THR A 145 -3.34 2.93 -6.90
N GLY A 146 -2.03 3.15 -6.88
CA GLY A 146 -1.39 4.39 -7.33
C GLY A 146 -1.30 4.55 -8.85
N SER A 147 -1.74 3.55 -9.63
CA SER A 147 -1.65 3.53 -11.09
C SER A 147 -3.00 3.77 -11.76
N LEU A 148 -3.25 5.01 -12.15
CA LEU A 148 -4.48 5.41 -12.84
C LEU A 148 -4.71 4.62 -14.13
N SER A 149 -3.66 4.40 -14.92
CA SER A 149 -3.76 3.64 -16.17
C SER A 149 -4.16 2.18 -15.94
N ALA A 150 -3.63 1.53 -14.89
CA ALA A 150 -4.01 0.16 -14.56
C ALA A 150 -5.47 0.09 -14.07
N GLU A 151 -5.89 1.04 -13.23
CA GLU A 151 -7.27 1.14 -12.76
C GLU A 151 -8.26 1.37 -13.91
N GLN A 152 -7.96 2.30 -14.82
CA GLN A 152 -8.82 2.60 -15.97
C GLN A 152 -8.92 1.42 -16.93
N ASN A 153 -7.81 0.70 -17.15
CA ASN A 153 -7.81 -0.53 -17.95
C ASN A 153 -8.70 -1.60 -17.31
N ILE A 154 -8.61 -1.81 -16.00
CA ILE A 154 -9.40 -2.85 -15.32
C ILE A 154 -10.89 -2.47 -15.26
N THR A 155 -11.20 -1.23 -14.91
CA THR A 155 -12.58 -0.73 -14.79
C THR A 155 -13.27 -0.49 -16.14
N GLY A 156 -12.57 -0.68 -17.27
CA GLY A 156 -13.13 -0.54 -18.62
C GLY A 156 -13.27 0.91 -19.08
N ARG A 157 -12.65 1.87 -18.37
CA ARG A 157 -12.60 3.29 -18.78
C ARG A 157 -11.54 3.57 -19.85
N ALA A 158 -10.61 2.64 -20.06
CA ALA A 158 -9.61 2.66 -21.11
C ALA A 158 -9.35 1.25 -21.66
N GLU A 159 -8.91 1.17 -22.91
CA GLU A 159 -8.54 -0.10 -23.54
C GLU A 159 -7.10 -0.50 -23.15
N PRO A 160 -6.89 -1.71 -22.60
CA PRO A 160 -5.56 -2.19 -22.26
C PRO A 160 -4.74 -2.53 -23.50
N SER A 161 -3.41 -2.33 -23.40
CA SER A 161 -2.49 -2.89 -24.37
C SER A 161 -2.52 -4.42 -24.35
N TRP A 162 -2.25 -5.04 -25.49
CA TRP A 162 -2.25 -6.51 -25.64
C TRP A 162 -1.36 -7.22 -24.62
N THR A 163 -0.27 -6.58 -24.19
CA THR A 163 0.69 -7.11 -23.21
C THR A 163 0.10 -7.30 -21.81
N VAL A 164 -0.87 -6.47 -21.40
CA VAL A 164 -1.49 -6.53 -20.07
C VAL A 164 -2.93 -7.02 -20.10
N LYS A 165 -3.53 -7.11 -21.29
CA LYS A 165 -4.92 -7.54 -21.50
C LYS A 165 -5.28 -8.86 -20.79
N PRO A 166 -4.47 -9.94 -20.84
CA PRO A 166 -4.80 -11.19 -20.12
C PRO A 166 -4.82 -11.04 -18.59
N ILE A 167 -4.04 -10.11 -18.04
CA ILE A 167 -3.98 -9.82 -16.61
C ILE A 167 -5.21 -8.99 -16.22
N VAL A 168 -5.55 -7.99 -17.05
CA VAL A 168 -6.74 -7.16 -16.89
C VAL A 168 -8.02 -7.99 -16.92
N GLU A 169 -8.15 -8.95 -17.84
CA GLU A 169 -9.31 -9.85 -17.91
C GLU A 169 -9.45 -10.71 -16.65
N GLN A 170 -8.34 -11.20 -16.08
CA GLN A 170 -8.38 -11.90 -14.78
C GLN A 170 -8.86 -10.98 -13.64
N CYS A 171 -8.36 -9.74 -13.59
CA CYS A 171 -8.83 -8.77 -12.58
C CYS A 171 -10.33 -8.49 -12.71
N ARG A 172 -10.82 -8.30 -13.95
CA ARG A 172 -12.26 -8.08 -14.22
C ARG A 172 -13.11 -9.26 -13.76
N ASN A 173 -12.67 -10.49 -14.03
CA ASN A 173 -13.37 -11.69 -13.59
C ASN A 173 -13.43 -11.82 -12.06
N LEU A 174 -12.36 -11.45 -11.35
CA LEU A 174 -12.35 -11.46 -9.88
C LEU A 174 -13.34 -10.42 -9.31
N LEU A 175 -13.37 -9.22 -9.90
CA LEU A 175 -14.29 -8.16 -9.49
C LEU A 175 -15.76 -8.50 -9.83
N SER A 176 -16.04 -9.16 -10.95
CA SER A 176 -17.41 -9.56 -11.30
C SER A 176 -17.95 -10.68 -10.42
N ASN A 177 -17.07 -11.48 -9.81
CA ASN A 177 -17.44 -12.62 -8.98
C ASN A 177 -17.65 -12.25 -7.50
N SER A 178 -17.55 -10.97 -7.13
CA SER A 178 -17.74 -10.51 -5.76
C SER A 178 -18.40 -9.14 -5.73
N GLU A 179 -19.50 -9.03 -5.01
CA GLU A 179 -20.20 -7.76 -4.80
C GLU A 179 -19.53 -6.90 -3.72
N SER A 180 -18.67 -7.49 -2.89
CA SER A 180 -18.00 -6.81 -1.78
C SER A 180 -16.70 -6.11 -2.19
N MET A 181 -16.08 -6.54 -3.30
CA MET A 181 -14.78 -6.05 -3.76
C MET A 181 -14.90 -4.86 -4.71
N THR A 182 -14.08 -3.84 -4.48
CA THR A 182 -13.96 -2.69 -5.39
C THR A 182 -12.51 -2.35 -5.67
N LEU A 183 -12.24 -1.82 -6.87
CA LEU A 183 -10.94 -1.27 -7.25
C LEU A 183 -11.08 0.24 -7.45
N THR A 184 -10.21 1.01 -6.83
CA THR A 184 -10.18 2.47 -6.97
C THR A 184 -8.76 3.01 -7.10
N TYR A 185 -8.64 4.15 -7.75
CA TYR A 185 -7.40 4.89 -7.88
C TYR A 185 -7.20 5.81 -6.68
N CYS A 186 -5.98 5.85 -6.13
CA CYS A 186 -5.56 6.84 -5.15
C CYS A 186 -4.29 7.56 -5.61
N LEU A 187 -4.05 8.75 -5.06
CA LEU A 187 -2.81 9.48 -5.36
C LEU A 187 -1.60 8.70 -4.85
N ARG A 188 -0.46 8.86 -5.51
CA ARG A 188 0.78 8.16 -5.11
C ARG A 188 1.16 8.45 -3.66
N GLU A 189 0.90 9.66 -3.19
CA GLU A 189 1.13 10.06 -1.81
C GLU A 189 0.22 9.31 -0.83
N ALA A 190 -1.00 8.96 -1.24
CA ALA A 190 -1.90 8.11 -0.46
C ALA A 190 -1.56 6.61 -0.57
N ASN A 191 -0.84 6.19 -1.62
CA ASN A 191 -0.38 4.82 -1.81
C ASN A 191 1.03 4.54 -1.25
N ASN A 192 1.62 5.48 -0.51
CA ASN A 192 3.03 5.49 -0.14
C ASN A 192 3.48 4.24 0.64
N ALA A 193 2.61 3.65 1.47
CA ALA A 193 2.94 2.44 2.21
C ALA A 193 3.24 1.25 1.29
N ALA A 194 2.43 1.03 0.26
CA ALA A 194 2.64 -0.07 -0.69
C ALA A 194 3.84 0.20 -1.61
N ASP A 195 3.97 1.43 -2.11
CA ASP A 195 5.10 1.87 -2.95
C ASP A 195 6.45 1.72 -2.22
N LEU A 196 6.51 2.10 -0.94
CA LEU A 196 7.69 1.91 -0.10
C LEU A 196 8.07 0.43 -0.02
N ILE A 197 7.11 -0.44 0.26
CA ILE A 197 7.39 -1.87 0.47
C ILE A 197 7.78 -2.57 -0.83
N ALA A 198 7.14 -2.22 -1.96
CA ALA A 198 7.54 -2.72 -3.27
C ALA A 198 8.99 -2.35 -3.60
N LYS A 199 9.40 -1.10 -3.32
CA LYS A 199 10.78 -0.63 -3.54
C LYS A 199 11.79 -1.25 -2.57
N MET A 200 11.45 -1.34 -1.29
CA MET A 200 12.33 -1.97 -0.30
C MET A 200 12.56 -3.44 -0.66
N HIS A 201 11.52 -4.15 -1.11
CA HIS A 201 11.65 -5.51 -1.59
C HIS A 201 12.50 -5.60 -2.88
N GLN A 202 12.28 -4.71 -3.85
CA GLN A 202 13.06 -4.68 -5.10
C GLN A 202 14.56 -4.49 -4.85
N THR A 203 14.92 -3.72 -3.83
CA THR A 203 16.31 -3.42 -3.43
C THR A 203 16.87 -4.38 -2.38
N SER A 204 16.13 -5.44 -2.03
CA SER A 204 16.51 -6.39 -0.97
C SER A 204 16.75 -5.76 0.41
N SER A 205 16.16 -4.59 0.67
CA SER A 205 16.27 -3.86 1.95
C SER A 205 15.09 -4.10 2.89
N LEU A 206 14.11 -4.92 2.49
CA LEU A 206 12.95 -5.27 3.31
C LEU A 206 13.31 -6.34 4.36
N PRO A 207 13.20 -6.07 5.68
CA PRO A 207 13.51 -7.06 6.71
C PRO A 207 12.55 -8.24 6.70
N GLN A 208 13.03 -9.46 7.00
CA GLN A 208 12.19 -10.67 6.95
C GLN A 208 10.93 -10.63 7.83
N ARG A 209 11.01 -10.02 9.03
CA ARG A 209 9.90 -9.90 10.00
C ARG A 209 9.20 -8.54 9.97
N TRP A 210 9.22 -7.85 8.83
CA TRP A 210 8.66 -6.50 8.67
C TRP A 210 7.16 -6.40 9.01
N LYS A 211 6.40 -7.48 8.92
CA LYS A 211 4.95 -7.45 9.26
C LYS A 211 4.71 -7.30 10.76
N SER A 212 5.44 -8.06 11.57
CA SER A 212 5.39 -7.98 13.04
C SER A 212 6.23 -6.83 13.61
N SER A 213 7.26 -6.40 12.88
CA SER A 213 8.13 -5.30 13.28
C SER A 213 8.41 -4.42 12.05
N PRO A 214 7.46 -3.52 11.70
CA PRO A 214 7.59 -2.67 10.52
C PRO A 214 8.86 -1.82 10.56
N PRO A 215 9.57 -1.68 9.41
CA PRO A 215 10.66 -0.73 9.28
C PRO A 215 10.21 0.64 9.78
N PRO A 216 11.08 1.42 10.44
CA PRO A 216 10.66 2.68 11.03
C PRO A 216 10.06 3.68 10.03
N VAL A 217 10.48 3.65 8.76
CA VAL A 217 9.87 4.43 7.68
C VAL A 217 8.41 4.01 7.42
N LEU A 218 8.12 2.71 7.36
CA LEU A 218 6.74 2.21 7.25
C LEU A 218 5.95 2.55 8.52
N SER A 219 6.53 2.37 9.71
CA SER A 219 5.90 2.70 10.99
C SER A 219 5.52 4.18 11.08
N GLU A 220 6.30 5.08 10.48
CA GLU A 220 6.00 6.50 10.42
C GLU A 220 4.79 6.79 9.53
N ILE A 221 4.76 6.23 8.32
CA ILE A 221 3.62 6.35 7.40
C ILE A 221 2.34 5.89 8.09
N LEU A 222 2.35 4.69 8.67
CA LEU A 222 1.20 4.11 9.38
C LEU A 222 0.77 4.97 10.59
N CYS A 223 1.73 5.56 11.31
CA CYS A 223 1.45 6.42 12.44
C CYS A 223 0.81 7.74 12.00
N VAL A 224 1.37 8.43 11.01
CA VAL A 224 0.83 9.73 10.56
C VAL A 224 -0.60 9.57 10.02
N GLU A 225 -0.85 8.49 9.30
CA GLU A 225 -2.16 8.23 8.68
C GLU A 225 -3.22 7.77 9.70
N SER A 226 -2.82 7.12 10.80
CA SER A 226 -3.73 6.74 11.91
C SER A 226 -4.03 7.87 12.90
N TYR A 227 -3.08 8.77 13.19
CA TYR A 227 -3.32 9.89 14.11
C TYR A 227 -4.27 10.94 13.54
N LEU A 228 -4.26 11.13 12.22
CA LEU A 228 -5.11 12.14 11.59
C LEU A 228 -6.56 11.68 11.47
N SER A 229 -6.82 10.37 11.39
CA SER A 229 -8.17 9.82 11.38
C SER A 229 -8.89 10.00 12.71
N THR A 230 -8.16 9.96 13.82
CA THR A 230 -8.72 10.26 15.15
C THR A 230 -9.00 11.75 15.34
N SER A 231 -8.22 12.64 14.72
CA SER A 231 -8.44 14.10 14.80
C SER A 231 -9.58 14.64 13.92
N CYS A 232 -9.95 13.93 12.84
CA CYS A 232 -11.08 14.33 11.99
C CYS A 232 -12.46 13.93 12.55
N ASN A 233 -12.51 13.09 13.60
CA ASN A 233 -13.77 12.66 14.23
C ASN A 233 -14.31 13.64 15.29
N PHE A 234 -13.65 14.79 15.50
CA PHE A 234 -14.12 15.86 16.40
C PHE A 234 -14.57 17.09 15.62
N ARG A 235 -15.53 16.93 14.72
CA ARG A 235 -16.37 18.04 14.22
C ARG A 235 -17.80 17.56 14.03
N THR A 236 -18.55 17.61 15.12
CA THR A 236 -20.01 17.72 15.13
C THR A 236 -20.36 18.98 15.89
#